data_AF-A0A7Z1Q8E2-F1
#
_entry.id   AF-A0A7Z1Q8E2-F1
#
_cell.length_a   1.000
_cell.length_b   1.000
_cell.length_c   1.000
_cell.angle_alpha   90.00
_cell.angle_beta   90.00
_cell.angle_gamma   90.00
#
_symmetry.space_group_name_H-M   'P 1'
#
loop_
_entity.id
_entity.type
_entity.pdbx_description
1 polymer ?
#
loop_
_entity_poly.entity_id
_entity_poly.type
_entity_poly.pdbx_seq_one_letter_code
_entity_poly.pdbx_strand_id
1 'polypeptide(L)'
;MYLSRITLHTAQLVPSQLLHLVERGEYVMHQWLWKLFPGGKERQFLYRREELQGAFRFFVLSQERPAESAIFDVQCRPFAPELSVGQILRFTLRANPTICKAGKRHDLLM
;
A
#
# COMPACT_ATOMS: atom_id res chain seq x y z
N MET A 1 -7.93 5.79 12.75
CA MET A 1 -7.18 5.42 11.52
C MET A 1 -8.09 5.56 10.31
N TYR A 2 -7.54 5.47 9.11
CA TYR A 2 -8.28 5.51 7.85
C TYR A 2 -7.97 4.27 7.02
N LEU A 3 -9.00 3.72 6.38
CA LEU A 3 -8.85 2.68 5.37
C LEU A 3 -9.22 3.29 4.03
N SER A 4 -8.27 3.23 3.10
CA SER A 4 -8.40 3.83 1.78
C SER A 4 -8.26 2.77 0.69
N ARG A 5 -9.12 2.87 -0.32
CA ARG A 5 -8.96 2.17 -1.60
C ARG A 5 -8.38 3.18 -2.59
N ILE A 6 -7.16 2.93 -3.04
CA ILE A 6 -6.41 3.81 -3.93
C ILE A 6 -6.16 3.04 -5.22
N THR A 7 -6.54 3.59 -6.37
CA THR A 7 -6.38 2.92 -7.67
C THR A 7 -5.51 3.75 -8.60
N LEU A 8 -4.51 3.11 -9.20
CA LEU A 8 -3.64 3.65 -10.24
C LEU A 8 -4.05 3.05 -11.58
N HIS A 9 -4.61 3.86 -12.46
CA HIS A 9 -4.96 3.42 -13.81
C HIS A 9 -3.76 3.64 -14.73
N THR A 10 -3.19 2.58 -15.30
CA THR A 10 -1.97 2.72 -16.12
C THR A 10 -2.23 3.53 -17.39
N ALA A 11 -3.45 3.49 -17.93
CA ALA A 11 -3.90 4.28 -19.07
C ALA A 11 -3.95 5.80 -18.79
N GLN A 12 -3.95 6.23 -17.53
CA GLN A 12 -3.95 7.65 -17.15
C GLN A 12 -2.53 8.19 -16.89
N LEU A 13 -1.51 7.34 -16.92
CA LEU A 13 -0.13 7.76 -16.71
C LEU A 13 0.43 8.38 -17.97
N VAL A 14 1.19 9.46 -17.79
CA VAL A 14 2.00 10.00 -18.90
C VAL A 14 3.15 9.05 -19.23
N PRO A 15 3.69 9.06 -20.46
CA PRO A 15 4.72 8.09 -20.88
C PRO A 15 5.94 8.00 -19.96
N SER A 16 6.39 9.12 -19.39
CA SER A 16 7.52 9.14 -18.44
C SER A 16 7.22 8.43 -17.12
N GLN A 17 5.99 8.54 -16.61
CA GLN A 17 5.56 7.84 -15.40
C GLN A 17 5.40 6.34 -15.66
N LEU A 18 4.87 5.98 -16.84
CA LEU A 18 4.75 4.58 -17.24
C LEU A 18 6.12 3.93 -17.41
N LEU A 19 7.07 4.61 -18.05
CA LEU A 19 8.46 4.16 -18.15
C LEU A 19 9.08 3.98 -16.75
N HIS A 20 8.91 4.96 -15.87
CA HIS A 20 9.43 4.88 -14.50
C HIS A 20 8.85 3.71 -13.70
N LEU A 21 7.57 3.41 -13.90
CA LEU A 21 6.89 2.26 -13.30
C LEU A 21 7.45 0.94 -13.84
N VAL A 22 7.70 0.85 -15.15
CA VAL A 22 8.29 -0.33 -15.79
C VAL A 22 9.73 -0.56 -15.32
N GLU A 23 10.54 0.49 -15.23
CA GLU A 23 11.95 0.39 -14.85
C GLU A 23 12.18 0.02 -13.38
N ARG A 24 11.32 0.50 -12.47
CA ARG A 24 11.56 0.40 -11.01
C ARG A 24 10.50 -0.37 -10.22
N GLY A 25 9.42 -0.80 -10.87
CA GLY A 25 8.42 -1.71 -10.32
C GLY A 25 7.80 -1.24 -8.99
N GLU A 26 7.74 -2.14 -8.00
CA GLU A 26 7.04 -1.92 -6.72
C GLU A 26 7.60 -0.74 -5.91
N TYR A 27 8.90 -0.43 -6.02
CA TYR A 27 9.50 0.65 -5.23
C TYR A 27 8.97 2.03 -5.62
N VAL A 28 8.72 2.26 -6.91
CA VAL A 28 8.13 3.52 -7.39
C VAL A 28 6.69 3.68 -6.93
N MET A 29 5.91 2.60 -6.93
CA MET A 29 4.55 2.61 -6.38
C MET A 29 4.57 3.00 -4.90
N HIS A 30 5.52 2.45 -4.13
CA HIS A 30 5.71 2.82 -2.73
C HIS A 30 6.03 4.31 -2.56
N GLN A 31 6.94 4.86 -3.37
CA GLN A 31 7.27 6.29 -3.34
C GLN A 31 6.07 7.19 -3.69
N TRP A 32 5.25 6.79 -4.66
CA TRP A 32 4.04 7.53 -5.02
C TRP A 32 2.99 7.48 -3.92
N LEU A 33 2.77 6.33 -3.28
CA LEU A 33 1.89 6.22 -2.11
C LEU A 33 2.40 7.08 -0.95
N TRP A 34 3.72 7.14 -0.74
CA TRP A 34 4.31 7.98 0.31
C TRP A 34 3.97 9.47 0.12
N LYS A 35 3.95 9.95 -1.12
CA LYS A 35 3.62 11.36 -1.43
C LYS A 35 2.19 11.75 -1.02
N LEU A 36 1.30 10.78 -0.79
CA LEU A 36 -0.05 11.03 -0.27
C LEU A 36 -0.04 11.45 1.21
N PHE A 37 1.10 11.34 1.91
CA PHE A 37 1.23 11.60 3.35
C PHE A 37 2.41 12.55 3.65
N PRO A 38 2.35 13.83 3.23
CA PRO A 38 3.48 14.75 3.32
C PRO A 38 3.87 15.17 4.75
N GLY A 39 2.98 14.97 5.75
CA GLY A 39 3.21 15.38 7.14
C GLY A 39 4.07 14.43 7.97
N GLY A 40 4.32 13.20 7.48
CA GLY A 40 5.01 12.16 8.25
C GLY A 40 6.52 12.18 8.09
N LYS A 41 7.28 12.38 9.18
CA LYS A 41 8.73 12.10 9.23
C LYS A 41 9.04 10.60 9.10
N GLU A 42 8.08 9.75 9.46
CA GLU A 42 8.17 8.30 9.39
C GLU A 42 6.97 7.72 8.63
N ARG A 43 7.10 6.48 8.15
CA ARG A 43 6.01 5.81 7.42
C ARG A 43 4.87 5.43 8.38
N GLN A 44 3.74 6.11 8.25
CA GLN A 44 2.56 5.83 9.08
C GLN A 44 1.44 5.10 8.34
N PHE A 45 1.80 4.28 7.34
CA PHE A 45 0.84 3.47 6.58
C PHE A 45 1.31 2.04 6.32
N LEU A 46 0.35 1.14 6.14
CA LEU A 46 0.50 -0.19 5.58
C LEU A 46 -0.32 -0.26 4.29
N TYR A 47 0.12 -1.06 3.32
CA TYR A 47 -0.68 -1.30 2.13
C TYR A 47 -0.59 -2.73 1.66
N ARG A 48 -1.67 -3.20 1.02
CA ARG A 48 -1.69 -4.40 0.18
C ARG A 48 -2.01 -3.98 -1.25
N ARG A 49 -1.24 -4.51 -2.19
CA ARG A 49 -1.45 -4.34 -3.63
C ARG A 49 -2.23 -5.51 -4.20
N GLU A 50 -3.16 -5.20 -5.10
CA GLU A 50 -3.87 -6.13 -5.96
C GLU A 50 -3.69 -5.68 -7.41
N GLU A 51 -3.41 -6.63 -8.29
CA GLU A 51 -3.29 -6.36 -9.72
C GLU A 51 -4.67 -6.50 -10.37
N LEU A 52 -5.00 -5.54 -11.21
CA LEU A 52 -6.20 -5.53 -12.03
C LEU A 52 -5.77 -5.38 -13.49
N GLN A 53 -6.62 -5.78 -14.42
CA GLN A 53 -6.34 -5.56 -15.83
C GLN A 53 -6.22 -4.05 -16.11
N GLY A 54 -5.01 -3.58 -16.46
CA GLY A 54 -4.73 -2.17 -16.73
C GLY A 54 -4.72 -1.25 -15.51
N ALA A 55 -4.68 -1.77 -14.28
CA ALA A 55 -4.61 -0.94 -13.08
C ALA A 55 -3.96 -1.66 -11.89
N PHE A 56 -3.45 -0.87 -10.94
CA PHE A 56 -3.04 -1.37 -9.63
C PHE A 56 -3.97 -0.82 -8.56
N ARG A 57 -4.50 -1.68 -7.71
CA ARG A 57 -5.31 -1.30 -6.56
C ARG A 57 -4.53 -1.49 -5.27
N PHE A 58 -4.66 -0.53 -4.38
CA PHE A 58 -4.04 -0.52 -3.08
C PHE A 58 -5.12 -0.39 -2.01
N PHE A 59 -5.11 -1.30 -1.04
CA PHE A 59 -5.79 -1.09 0.23
C PHE A 59 -4.77 -0.54 1.21
N VAL A 60 -4.94 0.72 1.62
CA VAL A 60 -4.00 1.46 2.45
C VAL A 60 -4.65 1.74 3.80
N LEU A 61 -4.00 1.26 4.86
CA LEU A 61 -4.35 1.58 6.24
C LEU A 61 -3.36 2.63 6.75
N SER A 62 -3.85 3.80 7.14
CA SER A 62 -3.01 4.95 7.53
C SER A 62 -3.52 5.62 8.80
N GLN A 63 -2.63 6.32 9.51
CA GLN A 63 -3.03 7.17 10.64
C GLN A 63 -3.76 8.43 10.18
N GLU A 64 -3.24 9.07 9.13
CA GLU A 64 -3.79 10.28 8.51
C GLU A 64 -4.60 9.97 7.25
N ARG A 65 -5.46 10.89 6.82
CA ARG A 65 -6.19 10.80 5.56
C ARG A 65 -5.22 11.05 4.39
N PRO A 66 -5.21 10.22 3.34
CA PRO A 66 -4.38 10.49 2.17
C PRO A 66 -4.79 11.81 1.50
N ALA A 67 -3.80 12.56 1.03
CA ALA A 67 -4.01 13.73 0.19
C ALA A 67 -4.61 13.35 -1.19
N GLU A 68 -5.15 14.35 -1.87
CA GLU A 68 -5.57 14.19 -3.27
C GLU A 68 -4.36 13.97 -4.19
N SER A 69 -4.60 13.36 -5.34
CA SER A 69 -3.56 13.00 -6.30
C SER A 69 -4.06 13.11 -7.72
N ALA A 70 -3.20 13.58 -8.62
CA ALA A 70 -3.48 13.62 -10.05
C ALA A 70 -3.42 12.24 -10.72
N ILE A 71 -2.72 11.27 -10.12
CA ILE A 71 -2.49 9.94 -10.73
C ILE A 71 -3.26 8.81 -10.05
N PHE A 72 -3.90 9.08 -8.91
CA PHE A 72 -4.64 8.08 -8.15
C PHE A 72 -6.11 8.49 -8.00
N ASP A 73 -7.01 7.54 -8.22
CA ASP A 73 -8.36 7.61 -7.66
C ASP A 73 -8.31 7.19 -6.19
N VAL A 74 -8.70 8.09 -5.28
CA VAL A 74 -8.59 7.89 -3.83
C VAL A 74 -9.97 7.90 -3.20
N GLN A 75 -10.34 6.76 -2.61
CA GLN A 75 -11.56 6.62 -1.82
C GLN A 75 -11.19 6.27 -0.39
N CYS A 76 -11.61 7.10 0.57
CA CYS A 76 -11.16 7.01 1.94
C CYS A 76 -12.33 7.03 2.92
N ARG A 77 -12.29 6.16 3.93
CA ARG A 77 -13.23 6.17 5.06
C ARG A 77 -12.52 6.05 6.41
N PRO A 78 -13.10 6.58 7.50
CA PRO A 78 -12.66 6.24 8.85
C PRO A 78 -12.64 4.73 9.06
N PHE A 79 -11.64 4.26 9.80
CA PHE A 79 -11.49 2.85 10.18
C PHE A 79 -11.36 2.73 11.69
N ALA A 80 -12.43 2.27 12.31
CA ALA A 80 -12.57 2.01 13.74
C ALA A 80 -13.28 0.66 13.92
N PRO A 81 -12.58 -0.46 13.71
CA PRO A 81 -13.18 -1.78 13.88
C PRO A 81 -13.50 -2.05 15.35
N GLU A 82 -14.69 -2.56 15.63
CA GLU A 82 -15.09 -3.04 16.95
C GLU A 82 -14.87 -4.56 17.01
N LEU A 83 -13.88 -4.98 17.78
CA LEU A 83 -13.49 -6.39 17.92
C LEU A 83 -13.93 -6.92 19.29
N SER A 84 -14.40 -8.17 19.32
CA SER A 84 -14.82 -8.85 20.54
C SER A 84 -14.07 -10.17 20.75
N VAL A 85 -13.87 -10.56 22.01
CA VAL A 85 -13.24 -11.84 22.37
C VAL A 85 -14.10 -12.99 21.82
N GLY A 86 -13.45 -13.95 21.16
CA GLY A 86 -14.12 -15.10 20.53
C GLY A 86 -14.69 -14.83 19.13
N GLN A 87 -14.60 -13.60 18.61
CA GLN A 87 -15.05 -13.28 17.26
C GLN A 87 -14.21 -14.00 16.20
N ILE A 88 -14.87 -14.71 15.28
CA ILE A 88 -14.22 -15.38 14.14
C ILE A 88 -14.25 -14.44 12.94
N LEU A 89 -13.09 -14.19 12.35
CA LEU A 89 -12.93 -13.29 11.22
C LEU A 89 -12.20 -13.98 10.07
N ARG A 90 -12.60 -13.65 8.85
CA ARG A 90 -11.78 -13.94 7.67
C ARG A 90 -10.63 -12.93 7.62
N PHE A 91 -9.43 -13.41 7.32
CA PHE A 91 -8.27 -12.54 7.11
C PHE A 91 -7.55 -12.90 5.80
N THR A 92 -6.75 -11.96 5.33
CA THR A 92 -5.83 -12.13 4.21
C THR A 92 -4.61 -11.26 4.49
N LEU A 93 -3.43 -11.87 4.37
CA LEU A 93 -2.16 -11.26 4.75
C LEU A 93 -1.11 -11.58 3.68
N ARG A 94 -0.40 -10.54 3.23
CA ARG A 94 0.88 -10.69 2.52
C ARG A 94 1.98 -10.27 3.48
N ALA A 95 2.86 -11.20 3.81
CA ALA A 95 4.01 -10.98 4.69
C ALA A 95 5.24 -11.66 4.08
N ASN A 96 6.43 -11.18 4.43
CA ASN A 96 7.68 -11.87 4.13
C ASN A 96 8.04 -12.74 5.36
N PRO A 97 7.93 -14.08 5.28
CA PRO A 97 8.33 -14.94 6.38
C PRO A 97 9.86 -14.95 6.49
N THR A 98 10.39 -14.62 7.67
CA THR A 98 11.84 -14.51 7.91
C THR A 98 12.26 -15.23 9.19
N ILE A 99 13.52 -15.67 9.25
CA ILE A 99 14.17 -16.16 10.47
C ILE A 99 15.34 -15.26 10.86
N CYS A 100 15.66 -15.22 12.15
CA CYS A 100 16.87 -14.57 12.66
C CYS A 100 17.92 -15.62 12.99
N LYS A 101 19.10 -15.53 12.39
CA LYS A 101 20.26 -16.38 12.70
C LYS A 101 21.46 -15.48 12.99
N ALA A 102 22.11 -15.68 14.14
CA ALA A 102 23.25 -14.87 14.58
C ALA A 102 23.00 -13.34 14.48
N GLY A 103 21.79 -12.90 14.83
CA GLY A 103 21.39 -11.48 14.78
C GLY A 103 21.09 -10.93 13.38
N LYS A 104 21.13 -11.75 12.34
CA LYS A 104 20.83 -11.34 10.96
C LYS A 104 19.49 -11.92 10.49
N ARG A 105 18.72 -11.09 9.79
CA ARG A 105 17.47 -11.49 9.15
C ARG A 105 17.76 -12.28 7.87
N HIS A 106 17.11 -13.42 7.72
CA HIS A 106 17.12 -14.23 6.51
C HIS A 106 15.69 -14.44 6.03
N ASP A 107 15.45 -14.12 4.77
CA ASP A 107 14.16 -14.30 4.13
C ASP A 107 14.01 -15.78 3.75
N LEU A 108 12.85 -16.39 4.05
CA LEU A 108 12.64 -17.83 3.86
C LEU A 108 12.19 -18.20 2.44
N LEU A 109 11.58 -17.24 1.74
CA LEU A 109 11.06 -17.38 0.39
C LEU A 109 11.68 -16.25 -0.44
N MET A 110 12.53 -16.60 -1.41
CA MET A 110 13.08 -15.67 -2.40
C MET A 110 12.17 -15.62 -3.63
#